data_AF-A9UPX9-F1
#
_entry.id   AF-A9UPX9-F1
#
_cell.length_a   1.000
_cell.length_b   1.000
_cell.length_c   1.000
_cell.angle_alpha   90.00
_cell.angle_beta   90.00
_cell.angle_gamma   90.00
#
_symmetry.space_group_name_H-M   'P 1'
#
loop_
_entity.id
_entity.type
_entity.pdbx_description
1 polymer ?
#
loop_
_entity_poly.entity_id
_entity_poly.type
_entity_poly.pdbx_seq_one_letter_code
_entity_poly.pdbx_strand_id
1 'polypeptide(L)'
;MGGLRNLSGLDASQLVIDGDLKISGNNNLESIADLNGVVITGTCMIANNPLCVGCTCGSIGLAAFTTSTTTTSTTSTTTVTTTTSTSTTSTTTRNPAYEGDVLCQSSAQLADAAALLEDRLRINGMVAFSNYDSFTCDVDATTLASMTAISHVEALEIRGSTALETLAGLEALAAVEFDVAIRGNAALSNLSGLDTLSSIGLDLTIRGNALLTSLSGLSSLTHVGGQLAIQSNPVLETLDFMTSLGSVDFLLISNNPLLTEVDALASLTSVNTLYVFGNDELANVNALRNVTIVGDCFISGLKDCVSPDACSCSDL
;
A
#
# COMPACT_ATOMS: atom_id res chain seq x y z
N MET A 1 -29.16 -14.76 12.15
CA MET A 1 -29.75 -14.13 10.93
C MET A 1 -31.10 -14.73 10.50
N GLY A 2 -31.88 -15.44 11.34
CA GLY A 2 -33.00 -16.27 10.86
C GLY A 2 -34.13 -15.60 10.04
N GLY A 3 -34.26 -14.28 10.09
CA GLY A 3 -35.22 -13.51 9.28
C GLY A 3 -34.60 -12.67 8.14
N LEU A 4 -33.27 -12.72 7.96
CA LEU A 4 -32.56 -11.90 6.99
C LEU A 4 -32.61 -12.56 5.60
N ARG A 5 -33.02 -11.79 4.58
CA ARG A 5 -33.16 -12.28 3.19
C ARG A 5 -32.02 -11.82 2.27
N ASN A 6 -31.49 -10.62 2.48
CA ASN A 6 -30.35 -10.04 1.78
C ASN A 6 -29.62 -9.04 2.71
N LEU A 7 -28.54 -8.42 2.21
CA LEU A 7 -27.71 -7.47 2.94
C LEU A 7 -27.78 -6.05 2.31
N SER A 8 -28.93 -5.73 1.71
CA SER A 8 -29.10 -4.51 0.93
C SER A 8 -28.79 -3.24 1.74
N GLY A 9 -28.07 -2.30 1.12
CA GLY A 9 -27.64 -1.03 1.73
C GLY A 9 -26.31 -1.09 2.49
N LEU A 10 -25.68 -2.27 2.57
CA LEU A 10 -24.30 -2.40 3.03
C LEU A 10 -23.33 -1.96 1.92
N ASP A 11 -22.41 -1.05 2.26
CA ASP A 11 -21.24 -0.77 1.42
C ASP A 11 -20.08 -1.67 1.85
N ALA A 12 -19.90 -2.78 1.15
CA ALA A 12 -18.85 -3.75 1.47
C ALA A 12 -17.42 -3.19 1.31
N SER A 13 -17.23 -2.12 0.53
CA SER A 13 -15.91 -1.50 0.37
C SER A 13 -15.42 -0.79 1.64
N GLN A 14 -16.35 -0.49 2.55
CA GLN A 14 -16.08 0.12 3.85
C GLN A 14 -16.15 -0.90 5.00
N LEU A 15 -16.35 -2.18 4.68
CA LEU A 15 -16.47 -3.25 5.66
C LEU A 15 -15.19 -4.09 5.72
N VAL A 16 -14.49 -3.96 6.85
CA VAL A 16 -13.37 -4.83 7.22
C VAL A 16 -13.82 -5.76 8.34
N ILE A 17 -13.72 -7.06 8.12
CA ILE A 17 -13.97 -8.10 9.12
C ILE A 17 -12.62 -8.55 9.66
N ASP A 18 -12.29 -8.09 10.86
CA ASP A 18 -11.12 -8.58 11.57
C ASP A 18 -11.46 -9.92 12.29
N GLY A 19 -11.26 -11.05 11.60
CA GLY A 19 -11.59 -12.41 12.05
C GLY A 19 -12.38 -13.24 11.04
N ASP A 20 -12.95 -14.36 11.48
CA ASP A 20 -13.66 -15.31 10.61
C ASP A 20 -15.04 -14.79 10.18
N LEU A 21 -15.36 -14.90 8.89
CA LEU A 21 -16.72 -14.74 8.36
C LEU A 21 -17.40 -16.10 8.22
N LYS A 22 -18.45 -16.33 9.02
CA LYS A 22 -19.31 -17.51 8.91
C LYS A 22 -20.76 -17.14 8.63
N ILE A 23 -21.26 -17.52 7.45
CA ILE A 23 -22.68 -17.39 7.08
C ILE A 23 -23.26 -18.79 6.91
N SER A 24 -24.05 -19.24 7.88
CA SER A 24 -24.64 -20.57 7.81
C SER A 24 -25.98 -20.73 8.50
N GLY A 25 -26.78 -21.69 8.01
CA GLY A 25 -28.04 -22.10 8.63
C GLY A 25 -29.18 -21.12 8.43
N ASN A 26 -29.11 -20.27 7.40
CA ASN A 26 -30.19 -19.34 7.06
C ASN A 26 -31.00 -19.87 5.87
N ASN A 27 -32.20 -20.38 6.17
CA ASN A 27 -33.13 -20.90 5.17
C ASN A 27 -33.77 -19.80 4.30
N ASN A 28 -33.69 -18.53 4.71
CA ASN A 28 -34.34 -17.41 4.02
C ASN A 28 -33.36 -16.53 3.25
N LEU A 29 -32.04 -16.79 3.34
CA LEU A 29 -31.02 -16.01 2.65
C LEU A 29 -31.08 -16.32 1.15
N GLU A 30 -31.35 -15.30 0.34
CA GLU A 30 -31.48 -15.42 -1.11
C GLU A 30 -30.21 -14.95 -1.84
N SER A 31 -29.45 -14.01 -1.24
CA SER A 31 -28.24 -13.44 -1.84
C SER A 31 -27.25 -12.94 -0.78
N ILE A 32 -25.96 -12.98 -1.13
CA ILE A 32 -24.84 -12.32 -0.42
C ILE A 32 -24.10 -11.31 -1.29
N ALA A 33 -24.67 -10.91 -2.43
CA ALA A 33 -24.01 -10.04 -3.39
C ALA A 33 -23.56 -8.69 -2.80
N ASP A 34 -24.25 -8.18 -1.78
CA ASP A 34 -23.89 -6.94 -1.09
C ASP A 34 -22.63 -7.07 -0.22
N LEU A 35 -22.07 -8.28 -0.05
CA LEU A 35 -20.74 -8.49 0.56
C LEU A 35 -19.61 -8.48 -0.47
N ASN A 36 -19.91 -8.30 -1.75
CA ASN A 36 -18.88 -8.28 -2.78
C ASN A 36 -17.90 -7.12 -2.54
N GLY A 37 -16.62 -7.44 -2.32
CA GLY A 37 -15.57 -6.47 -2.01
C GLY A 37 -15.26 -6.30 -0.51
N VAL A 38 -15.85 -7.13 0.36
CA VAL A 38 -15.51 -7.16 1.79
C VAL A 38 -14.06 -7.63 2.01
N VAL A 39 -13.37 -7.03 2.98
CA VAL A 39 -12.04 -7.48 3.43
C VAL A 39 -12.19 -8.32 4.69
N ILE A 40 -11.51 -9.46 4.78
CA ILE A 40 -11.62 -10.40 5.90
C ILE A 40 -10.22 -10.88 6.31
N THR A 41 -9.87 -10.77 7.59
CA THR A 41 -8.57 -11.20 8.15
C THR A 41 -8.60 -12.63 8.71
N GLY A 42 -9.75 -13.29 8.70
CA GLY A 42 -9.90 -14.70 9.09
C GLY A 42 -10.35 -15.61 7.95
N THR A 43 -10.88 -16.75 8.32
CA THR A 43 -11.44 -17.74 7.41
C THR A 43 -12.84 -17.35 6.97
N CYS A 44 -13.19 -17.65 5.71
CA CYS A 44 -14.55 -17.50 5.21
C CYS A 44 -15.23 -18.87 5.06
N MET A 45 -16.44 -19.00 5.61
CA MET A 45 -17.27 -20.20 5.46
C MET A 45 -18.73 -19.81 5.21
N ILE A 46 -19.23 -20.16 4.02
CA ILE A 46 -20.62 -19.98 3.62
C ILE A 46 -21.20 -21.37 3.34
N ALA A 47 -22.13 -21.84 4.18
CA ALA A 47 -22.65 -23.20 4.11
C ALA A 47 -24.07 -23.30 4.67
N ASN A 48 -24.86 -24.30 4.25
CA ASN A 48 -26.21 -24.56 4.80
C ASN A 48 -27.19 -23.38 4.67
N ASN A 49 -27.19 -22.67 3.53
CA ASN A 49 -28.16 -21.61 3.21
C ASN A 49 -28.94 -21.99 1.93
N PRO A 50 -30.01 -22.82 2.03
CA PRO A 50 -30.60 -23.52 0.89
C PRO A 50 -31.25 -22.63 -0.19
N LEU A 51 -31.69 -21.41 0.15
CA LEU A 51 -32.24 -20.46 -0.84
C LEU A 51 -31.17 -19.57 -1.49
N CYS A 52 -29.92 -19.63 -1.01
CA CYS A 52 -28.82 -18.79 -1.47
C CYS A 52 -28.04 -19.52 -2.58
N VAL A 53 -28.55 -19.47 -3.80
CA VAL A 53 -27.97 -20.21 -4.93
C VAL A 53 -26.63 -19.59 -5.35
N GLY A 54 -25.56 -20.39 -5.33
CA GLY A 54 -24.22 -19.94 -5.75
C GLY A 54 -23.45 -19.13 -4.70
N CYS A 55 -24.02 -18.94 -3.52
CA CYS A 55 -23.41 -18.18 -2.43
C CYS A 55 -22.20 -18.93 -1.86
N THR A 56 -21.01 -18.46 -2.24
CA THR A 56 -19.71 -18.95 -1.79
C THR A 56 -18.83 -17.78 -1.38
N CYS A 57 -17.74 -18.02 -0.66
CA CYS A 57 -16.74 -16.98 -0.43
C CYS A 57 -16.24 -16.41 -1.77
N GLY A 58 -15.97 -17.28 -2.75
CA GLY A 58 -15.62 -16.86 -4.12
C GLY A 58 -16.63 -15.90 -4.78
N SER A 59 -17.93 -16.06 -4.50
CA SER A 59 -18.98 -15.21 -5.09
C SER A 59 -19.03 -13.78 -4.56
N ILE A 60 -18.28 -13.46 -3.49
CA ILE A 60 -18.19 -12.10 -2.92
C ILE A 60 -16.81 -11.47 -3.14
N GLY A 61 -16.12 -11.89 -4.20
CA GLY A 61 -14.81 -11.33 -4.60
C GLY A 61 -13.61 -12.00 -3.92
N LEU A 62 -13.85 -13.03 -3.11
CA LEU A 62 -12.83 -13.76 -2.39
C LEU A 62 -12.43 -15.02 -3.19
N ALA A 63 -11.87 -14.87 -4.41
CA ALA A 63 -11.66 -15.99 -5.35
C ALA A 63 -10.22 -16.57 -5.42
N ALA A 64 -9.22 -15.95 -4.78
CA ALA A 64 -7.81 -16.39 -4.83
C ALA A 64 -7.44 -17.42 -3.73
N PHE A 65 -8.39 -18.23 -3.26
CA PHE A 65 -8.23 -19.06 -2.06
C PHE A 65 -7.74 -20.46 -2.40
N THR A 66 -6.74 -20.96 -1.68
CA THR A 66 -6.41 -22.39 -1.71
C THR A 66 -7.54 -23.18 -1.04
N THR A 67 -8.26 -23.95 -1.85
CA THR A 67 -9.35 -24.81 -1.37
C THR A 67 -8.79 -26.12 -0.84
N SER A 68 -8.95 -26.39 0.46
CA SER A 68 -8.84 -27.77 0.97
C SER A 68 -10.23 -28.37 1.08
N THR A 69 -10.46 -29.46 0.34
CA THR A 69 -11.74 -30.17 0.31
C THR A 69 -11.61 -31.40 1.19
N THR A 70 -12.36 -31.48 2.29
CA THR A 70 -12.41 -32.71 3.10
C THR A 70 -13.79 -33.33 2.99
N THR A 71 -13.85 -34.51 2.37
CA THR A 71 -15.08 -35.29 2.22
C THR A 71 -15.13 -36.35 3.31
N THR A 72 -16.02 -36.20 4.30
CA THR A 72 -16.25 -37.26 5.30
C THR A 72 -17.47 -38.06 4.87
N SER A 73 -17.28 -39.37 4.63
CA SER A 73 -18.39 -40.30 4.41
C SER A 73 -18.53 -41.19 5.64
N THR A 74 -19.74 -41.30 6.18
CA THR A 74 -20.08 -42.29 7.20
C THR A 74 -20.88 -43.40 6.55
N THR A 75 -20.28 -44.60 6.48
CA THR A 75 -20.95 -45.79 5.94
C THR A 75 -21.46 -46.62 7.11
N SER A 76 -22.78 -46.80 7.21
CA SER A 76 -23.37 -47.87 8.01
C SER A 76 -24.03 -48.88 7.09
N THR A 77 -23.70 -50.15 7.27
CA THR A 77 -24.25 -51.26 6.51
C THR A 77 -25.27 -52.02 7.34
N THR A 78 -26.47 -52.23 6.79
CA THR A 78 -27.30 -53.39 7.15
C THR A 78 -28.14 -53.82 5.96
N THR A 79 -28.33 -55.12 5.85
CA THR A 79 -28.76 -55.83 4.65
C THR A 79 -30.20 -55.48 4.28
N VAL A 80 -30.38 -55.10 3.01
CA VAL A 80 -31.65 -54.86 2.31
C VAL A 80 -32.27 -53.46 2.57
N THR A 81 -31.80 -52.51 1.75
CA THR A 81 -32.45 -51.26 1.29
C THR A 81 -32.13 -49.94 2.02
N THR A 82 -31.57 -49.04 1.19
CA THR A 82 -31.34 -47.57 1.30
C THR A 82 -30.64 -47.03 2.53
N THR A 83 -29.38 -46.62 2.34
CA THR A 83 -28.74 -45.56 3.13
C THR A 83 -28.73 -44.26 2.33
N THR A 84 -29.34 -43.22 2.90
CA THR A 84 -29.18 -41.84 2.44
C THR A 84 -27.82 -41.35 2.93
N SER A 85 -26.89 -41.08 2.01
CA SER A 85 -25.63 -40.42 2.31
C SER A 85 -25.84 -38.91 2.27
N THR A 86 -25.88 -38.25 3.41
CA THR A 86 -25.70 -36.79 3.48
C THR A 86 -24.22 -36.48 3.43
N SER A 87 -23.75 -35.94 2.30
CA SER A 87 -22.43 -35.31 2.20
C SER A 87 -22.52 -33.88 2.72
N THR A 88 -21.84 -33.58 3.82
CA THR A 88 -21.58 -32.19 4.21
C THR A 88 -20.20 -31.79 3.70
N THR A 89 -20.18 -30.92 2.69
CA THR A 89 -18.95 -30.25 2.25
C THR A 89 -18.66 -29.11 3.22
N SER A 90 -17.49 -29.13 3.84
CA SER A 90 -16.97 -28.03 4.65
C SER A 90 -15.73 -27.48 3.96
N THR A 91 -15.81 -26.22 3.53
CA THR A 91 -14.69 -25.45 2.98
C THR A 91 -14.18 -24.48 4.05
N THR A 92 -12.94 -24.67 4.50
CA THR A 92 -12.20 -23.67 5.29
C THR A 92 -11.24 -22.95 4.35
N THR A 93 -11.35 -21.63 4.27
CA THR A 93 -10.51 -20.76 3.44
C THR A 93 -9.51 -20.00 4.32
N ARG A 94 -8.25 -19.84 3.91
CA ARG A 94 -7.20 -19.17 4.71
C ARG A 94 -6.98 -17.73 4.22
N ASN A 95 -6.80 -16.81 5.16
CA ASN A 95 -6.63 -15.37 4.94
C ASN A 95 -5.30 -15.04 4.21
N PRO A 96 -5.30 -14.26 3.11
CA PRO A 96 -4.10 -13.77 2.44
C PRO A 96 -3.41 -12.59 3.15
N ALA A 97 -3.93 -12.09 4.28
CA ALA A 97 -3.23 -11.13 5.11
C ALA A 97 -2.27 -11.83 6.07
N TYR A 98 -1.05 -11.30 6.17
CA TYR A 98 -0.12 -11.63 7.25
C TYR A 98 -0.34 -10.66 8.39
N GLU A 99 -0.53 -11.18 9.61
CA GLU A 99 -0.67 -10.37 10.82
C GLU A 99 0.69 -10.20 11.49
N GLY A 100 1.12 -8.96 11.67
CA GLY A 100 2.38 -8.58 12.30
C GLY A 100 3.42 -8.03 11.33
N ASP A 101 4.55 -7.65 11.90
CA ASP A 101 5.61 -6.98 11.16
C ASP A 101 6.47 -7.99 10.37
N VAL A 102 6.93 -7.54 9.21
CA VAL A 102 7.94 -8.21 8.39
C VAL A 102 9.21 -7.36 8.49
N LEU A 103 10.06 -7.74 9.43
CA LEU A 103 11.30 -7.02 9.73
C LEU A 103 12.49 -7.81 9.22
N CYS A 104 13.36 -7.14 8.47
CA CYS A 104 14.66 -7.66 8.14
C CYS A 104 15.75 -6.76 8.71
N GLN A 105 16.52 -7.34 9.63
CA GLN A 105 17.59 -6.69 10.38
C GLN A 105 18.94 -7.41 10.18
N SER A 106 18.95 -8.51 9.44
CA SER A 106 20.13 -9.27 9.06
C SER A 106 19.89 -10.02 7.75
N SER A 107 20.94 -10.31 6.98
CA SER A 107 20.81 -11.07 5.72
C SER A 107 20.21 -12.47 5.91
N ALA A 108 20.32 -13.05 7.11
CA ALA A 108 19.69 -14.33 7.44
C ALA A 108 18.16 -14.23 7.55
N GLN A 109 17.64 -13.12 8.10
CA GLN A 109 16.20 -12.87 8.23
C GLN A 109 15.52 -12.55 6.89
N LEU A 110 16.30 -12.32 5.84
CA LEU A 110 15.75 -11.95 4.55
C LEU A 110 14.98 -13.08 3.87
N ALA A 111 15.51 -14.30 3.98
CA ALA A 111 14.80 -15.49 3.51
C ALA A 111 13.54 -15.75 4.35
N ASP A 112 13.61 -15.51 5.67
CA ASP A 112 12.46 -15.63 6.56
C ASP A 112 11.37 -14.61 6.21
N ALA A 113 11.75 -13.35 5.96
CA ALA A 113 10.84 -12.31 5.49
C ALA A 113 10.16 -12.72 4.18
N ALA A 114 10.92 -13.18 3.18
CA ALA A 114 10.36 -13.65 1.91
C ALA A 114 9.37 -14.83 2.10
N ALA A 115 9.67 -15.77 3.00
CA ALA A 115 8.80 -16.90 3.30
C ALA A 115 7.50 -16.49 4.01
N LEU A 116 7.52 -15.43 4.84
CA LEU A 116 6.31 -14.90 5.49
C LEU A 116 5.33 -14.30 4.48
N LEU A 117 5.87 -13.74 3.39
CA LEU A 117 5.16 -13.05 2.33
C LEU A 117 4.60 -13.99 1.25
N GLU A 118 5.07 -15.24 1.20
CA GLU A 118 4.61 -16.23 0.22
C GLU A 118 3.09 -16.42 0.32
N ASP A 119 2.42 -16.28 -0.84
CA ASP A 119 0.95 -16.32 -0.99
C ASP A 119 0.19 -15.29 -0.14
N ARG A 120 0.81 -14.15 0.19
CA ARG A 120 0.13 -13.03 0.85
C ARG A 120 -0.23 -11.94 -0.14
N LEU A 121 -1.33 -11.26 0.14
CA LEU A 121 -1.81 -10.09 -0.61
C LEU A 121 -1.83 -8.82 0.23
N ARG A 122 -1.75 -8.96 1.56
CA ARG A 122 -1.80 -7.87 2.53
C ARG A 122 -0.91 -8.20 3.73
N ILE A 123 -0.43 -7.16 4.40
CA ILE A 123 0.33 -7.25 5.65
C ILE A 123 -0.31 -6.26 6.61
N ASN A 124 -0.90 -6.75 7.70
CA ASN A 124 -1.36 -5.92 8.82
C ASN A 124 -0.17 -5.75 9.78
N GLY A 125 0.76 -4.93 9.34
CA GLY A 125 1.99 -4.64 10.04
C GLY A 125 3.00 -3.93 9.16
N MET A 126 4.10 -3.53 9.79
CA MET A 126 5.18 -2.82 9.13
C MET A 126 6.05 -3.79 8.34
N VAL A 127 6.37 -3.42 7.09
CA VAL A 127 7.47 -4.01 6.34
C VAL A 127 8.68 -3.11 6.47
N ALA A 128 9.75 -3.59 7.10
CA ALA A 128 10.97 -2.82 7.28
C ALA A 128 12.21 -3.61 6.85
N PHE A 129 12.89 -3.11 5.82
CA PHE A 129 14.21 -3.54 5.40
C PHE A 129 15.22 -2.47 5.80
N SER A 130 16.10 -2.79 6.76
CA SER A 130 17.04 -1.82 7.31
C SER A 130 18.48 -2.33 7.34
N ASN A 131 19.37 -1.57 6.71
CA ASN A 131 20.80 -1.76 6.67
C ASN A 131 21.52 -0.54 7.29
N TYR A 132 21.12 -0.16 8.49
CA TYR A 132 21.72 0.92 9.29
C TYR A 132 22.06 0.44 10.70
N ASP A 133 22.94 1.19 11.38
CA ASP A 133 23.40 0.92 12.74
C ASP A 133 24.01 -0.48 12.91
N SER A 134 23.44 -1.30 13.80
CA SER A 134 23.83 -2.68 14.05
C SER A 134 23.08 -3.70 13.18
N PHE A 135 22.24 -3.24 12.26
CA PHE A 135 21.43 -4.10 11.39
C PHE A 135 22.07 -4.22 10.01
N THR A 136 22.07 -5.43 9.46
CA THR A 136 22.67 -5.73 8.16
C THR A 136 21.67 -6.47 7.27
N CYS A 137 20.58 -5.82 6.87
CA CYS A 137 19.68 -6.37 5.86
C CYS A 137 19.77 -5.60 4.55
N ASP A 138 20.76 -5.95 3.74
CA ASP A 138 20.86 -5.40 2.40
C ASP A 138 19.90 -6.15 1.47
N VAL A 139 18.98 -5.41 0.85
CA VAL A 139 17.98 -5.94 -0.05
C VAL A 139 18.30 -5.54 -1.49
N ASP A 140 17.93 -6.41 -2.42
CA ASP A 140 18.05 -6.18 -3.85
C ASP A 140 16.70 -6.42 -4.56
N ALA A 141 16.67 -6.26 -5.88
CA ALA A 141 15.46 -6.49 -6.66
C ALA A 141 14.94 -7.94 -6.58
N THR A 142 15.83 -8.93 -6.36
CA THR A 142 15.41 -10.34 -6.21
C THR A 142 14.73 -10.59 -4.88
N THR A 143 15.11 -9.82 -3.87
CA THR A 143 14.58 -9.89 -2.51
C THR A 143 13.15 -9.38 -2.43
N LEU A 144 12.88 -8.23 -3.06
CA LEU A 144 11.55 -7.63 -3.12
C LEU A 144 10.58 -8.44 -4.01
N ALA A 145 11.05 -9.41 -4.80
CA ALA A 145 10.19 -10.26 -5.62
C ALA A 145 9.12 -11.03 -4.81
N SER A 146 9.38 -11.26 -3.51
CA SER A 146 8.40 -11.84 -2.57
C SER A 146 7.21 -10.92 -2.26
N MET A 147 7.29 -9.64 -2.60
CA MET A 147 6.24 -8.63 -2.38
C MET A 147 5.35 -8.38 -3.60
N THR A 148 5.58 -9.07 -4.73
CA THR A 148 4.92 -8.79 -6.02
C THR A 148 3.40 -8.89 -6.00
N ALA A 149 2.83 -9.57 -5.00
CA ALA A 149 1.38 -9.70 -4.81
C ALA A 149 0.84 -8.85 -3.64
N ILE A 150 1.71 -8.23 -2.85
CA ILE A 150 1.33 -7.43 -1.68
C ILE A 150 0.77 -6.11 -2.14
N SER A 151 -0.54 -5.95 -1.97
CA SER A 151 -1.28 -4.75 -2.37
C SER A 151 -1.45 -3.72 -1.27
N HIS A 152 -1.21 -4.12 -0.01
CA HIS A 152 -1.41 -3.27 1.14
C HIS A 152 -0.52 -3.65 2.31
N VAL A 153 0.05 -2.63 2.97
CA VAL A 153 0.82 -2.77 4.22
C VAL A 153 0.45 -1.64 5.19
N GLU A 154 0.71 -1.81 6.49
CA GLU A 154 0.52 -0.72 7.44
C GLU A 154 1.61 0.34 7.28
N ALA A 155 2.87 -0.07 7.18
CA ALA A 155 3.98 0.84 6.94
C ALA A 155 5.05 0.18 6.06
N LEU A 156 5.77 0.98 5.28
CA LEU A 156 6.87 0.53 4.44
C LEU A 156 8.14 1.32 4.74
N GLU A 157 9.18 0.64 5.18
CA GLU A 157 10.50 1.21 5.42
C GLU A 157 11.56 0.46 4.61
N ILE A 158 12.28 1.17 3.73
CA ILE A 158 13.40 0.65 2.94
C ILE A 158 14.59 1.57 3.17
N ARG A 159 15.60 1.08 3.90
CA ARG A 159 16.73 1.91 4.30
C ARG A 159 18.09 1.25 4.15
N GLY A 160 19.04 2.02 3.64
CA GLY A 160 20.46 1.68 3.64
C GLY A 160 20.86 0.58 2.64
N SER A 161 19.97 0.19 1.73
CA SER A 161 20.27 -0.84 0.75
C SER A 161 21.38 -0.39 -0.19
N THR A 162 22.40 -1.23 -0.40
CA THR A 162 23.57 -0.88 -1.21
C THR A 162 23.45 -1.38 -2.64
N ALA A 163 22.59 -2.37 -2.90
CA ALA A 163 22.40 -2.99 -4.21
C ALA A 163 21.02 -2.72 -4.85
N LEU A 164 20.10 -2.07 -4.13
CA LEU A 164 18.75 -1.83 -4.61
C LEU A 164 18.71 -0.69 -5.64
N GLU A 165 18.58 -1.01 -6.93
CA GLU A 165 18.55 -0.01 -8.02
C GLU A 165 17.17 0.61 -8.28
N THR A 166 16.11 -0.16 -8.00
CA THR A 166 14.69 0.20 -8.15
C THR A 166 13.86 -0.51 -7.06
N LEU A 167 12.57 -0.24 -6.98
CA LEU A 167 11.63 -0.91 -6.06
C LEU A 167 10.84 -2.04 -6.76
N ALA A 168 11.38 -2.59 -7.85
CA ALA A 168 10.81 -3.75 -8.52
C ALA A 168 10.56 -4.88 -7.51
N GLY A 169 9.38 -5.48 -7.58
CA GLY A 169 8.82 -6.33 -6.54
C GLY A 169 7.67 -5.71 -5.75
N LEU A 170 7.48 -4.39 -5.80
CA LEU A 170 6.36 -3.70 -5.13
C LEU A 170 5.19 -3.34 -6.06
N GLU A 171 5.14 -3.88 -7.27
CA GLU A 171 4.25 -3.41 -8.37
C GLU A 171 2.76 -3.46 -8.03
N ALA A 172 2.36 -4.34 -7.10
CA ALA A 172 0.98 -4.47 -6.64
C ALA A 172 0.60 -3.49 -5.52
N LEU A 173 1.57 -2.84 -4.87
CA LEU A 173 1.36 -2.05 -3.66
C LEU A 173 0.53 -0.80 -3.96
N ALA A 174 -0.76 -0.87 -3.64
CA ALA A 174 -1.73 0.16 -3.99
C ALA A 174 -1.93 1.19 -2.87
N ALA A 175 -1.73 0.79 -1.61
CA ALA A 175 -1.91 1.67 -0.45
C ALA A 175 -1.02 1.29 0.74
N VAL A 176 -0.61 2.30 1.50
CA VAL A 176 0.07 2.18 2.80
C VAL A 176 -0.74 2.93 3.86
N GLU A 177 -1.09 2.26 4.96
CA GLU A 177 -1.99 2.83 5.97
C GLU A 177 -1.36 3.97 6.78
N PHE A 178 -0.06 3.87 7.07
CA PHE A 178 0.73 4.82 7.83
C PHE A 178 1.83 5.39 6.94
N ASP A 179 3.10 5.09 7.25
CA ASP A 179 4.25 5.79 6.69
C ASP A 179 4.96 4.99 5.59
N VAL A 180 5.50 5.72 4.63
CA VAL A 180 6.49 5.24 3.65
C VAL A 180 7.81 5.98 3.86
N ALA A 181 8.86 5.24 4.15
CA ALA A 181 10.21 5.78 4.36
C ALA A 181 11.24 5.09 3.46
N ILE A 182 11.72 5.79 2.43
CA ILE A 182 12.76 5.33 1.50
C ILE A 182 14.02 6.15 1.74
N ARG A 183 14.98 5.60 2.49
CA ARG A 183 16.11 6.40 3.01
C ARG A 183 17.47 5.78 2.78
N GLY A 184 18.40 6.52 2.19
CA GLY A 184 19.80 6.12 2.18
C GLY A 184 20.13 4.91 1.33
N ASN A 185 19.31 4.60 0.33
CA ASN A 185 19.57 3.48 -0.57
C ASN A 185 20.56 3.94 -1.64
N ALA A 186 21.82 3.47 -1.53
CA ALA A 186 22.95 4.06 -2.24
C ALA A 186 22.90 3.84 -3.76
N ALA A 187 22.32 2.72 -4.19
CA ALA A 187 22.16 2.37 -5.60
C ALA A 187 20.81 2.78 -6.21
N LEU A 188 19.86 3.26 -5.40
CA LEU A 188 18.48 3.50 -5.84
C LEU A 188 18.43 4.68 -6.81
N SER A 189 18.07 4.40 -8.06
CA SER A 189 18.09 5.36 -9.16
C SER A 189 16.72 5.98 -9.45
N ASN A 190 15.65 5.25 -9.12
CA ASN A 190 14.25 5.65 -9.26
C ASN A 190 13.35 4.79 -8.36
N LEU A 191 12.05 5.09 -8.31
CA LEU A 191 11.06 4.40 -7.46
C LEU A 191 10.14 3.44 -8.25
N SER A 192 10.55 3.03 -9.46
CA SER A 192 9.77 2.10 -10.28
C SER A 192 9.49 0.83 -9.49
N GLY A 193 8.27 0.33 -9.59
CA GLY A 193 7.73 -0.66 -8.66
C GLY A 193 6.65 -0.07 -7.76
N LEU A 194 6.59 1.24 -7.53
CA LEU A 194 5.49 1.89 -6.80
C LEU A 194 4.35 2.39 -7.70
N ASP A 195 4.33 1.99 -8.97
CA ASP A 195 3.49 2.56 -10.02
C ASP A 195 1.98 2.53 -9.73
N THR A 196 1.53 1.64 -8.84
CA THR A 196 0.12 1.50 -8.43
C THR A 196 -0.20 2.17 -7.08
N LEU A 197 0.81 2.66 -6.36
CA LEU A 197 0.66 3.28 -5.06
C LEU A 197 -0.11 4.59 -5.18
N SER A 198 -1.32 4.59 -4.66
CA SER A 198 -2.28 5.70 -4.82
C SER A 198 -2.51 6.50 -3.56
N SER A 199 -2.25 5.91 -2.39
CA SER A 199 -2.52 6.51 -1.09
C SER A 199 -1.50 6.09 -0.02
N ILE A 200 -1.05 7.07 0.74
CA ILE A 200 -0.26 6.92 1.96
C ILE A 200 -1.01 7.65 3.07
N GLY A 201 -1.37 6.95 4.14
CA GLY A 201 -2.25 7.53 5.17
C GLY A 201 -1.57 8.56 6.06
N LEU A 202 -0.26 8.47 6.28
CA LEU A 202 0.53 9.44 7.03
C LEU A 202 1.66 10.03 6.17
N ASP A 203 2.93 9.76 6.49
CA ASP A 203 4.07 10.47 5.90
C ASP A 203 4.71 9.70 4.74
N LEU A 204 5.09 10.41 3.68
CA LEU A 204 6.03 9.96 2.66
C LEU A 204 7.39 10.66 2.86
N THR A 205 8.43 9.91 3.21
CA THR A 205 9.81 10.41 3.27
C THR A 205 10.70 9.74 2.24
N ILE A 206 11.29 10.53 1.34
CA ILE A 206 12.31 10.12 0.38
C ILE A 206 13.58 10.91 0.68
N ARG A 207 14.58 10.26 1.29
CA ARG A 207 15.73 10.98 1.84
C ARG A 207 17.08 10.31 1.61
N GLY A 208 18.08 11.07 1.17
CA GLY A 208 19.46 10.59 1.20
C GLY A 208 19.78 9.49 0.19
N ASN A 209 18.99 9.33 -0.87
CA ASN A 209 19.25 8.33 -1.91
C ASN A 209 20.22 8.95 -2.94
N ALA A 210 21.50 8.58 -2.84
CA ALA A 210 22.59 9.30 -3.48
C ALA A 210 22.57 9.28 -5.02
N LEU A 211 21.93 8.27 -5.63
CA LEU A 211 21.81 8.09 -7.07
C LEU A 211 20.38 8.31 -7.59
N LEU A 212 19.44 8.75 -6.75
CA LEU A 212 18.04 8.91 -7.12
C LEU A 212 17.89 10.10 -8.07
N THR A 213 17.59 9.83 -9.34
CA THR A 213 17.49 10.84 -10.41
C THR A 213 16.05 11.24 -10.72
N SER A 214 15.08 10.39 -10.39
CA SER A 214 13.65 10.67 -10.58
C SER A 214 12.78 10.00 -9.53
N LEU A 215 11.55 10.47 -9.40
CA LEU A 215 10.50 9.85 -8.59
C LEU A 215 9.57 8.98 -9.44
N SER A 216 10.04 8.48 -10.60
CA SER A 216 9.25 7.57 -11.43
C SER A 216 8.78 6.38 -10.60
N GLY A 217 7.52 6.00 -10.77
CA GLY A 217 6.81 5.08 -9.88
C GLY A 217 5.75 5.76 -9.01
N LEU A 218 5.83 7.07 -8.75
CA LEU A 218 4.79 7.76 -7.96
C LEU A 218 3.67 8.41 -8.81
N SER A 219 3.49 7.94 -10.05
CA SER A 219 2.53 8.53 -11.00
C SER A 219 1.07 8.43 -10.59
N SER A 220 0.74 7.38 -9.83
CA SER A 220 -0.61 7.11 -9.32
C SER A 220 -0.88 7.74 -7.96
N LEU A 221 0.13 8.33 -7.30
CA LEU A 221 -0.01 8.83 -5.94
C LEU A 221 -0.91 10.08 -5.93
N THR A 222 -2.04 9.96 -5.24
CA THR A 222 -3.06 11.02 -5.15
C THR A 222 -3.25 11.57 -3.74
N HIS A 223 -2.80 10.81 -2.73
CA HIS A 223 -3.00 11.16 -1.33
C HIS A 223 -1.77 10.83 -0.47
N VAL A 224 -1.36 11.82 0.33
CA VAL A 224 -0.43 11.69 1.46
C VAL A 224 -1.09 12.43 2.62
N GLY A 225 -1.47 11.71 3.68
CA GLY A 225 -2.28 12.29 4.76
C GLY A 225 -1.52 13.25 5.67
N GLY A 226 -0.19 13.11 5.75
CA GLY A 226 0.69 13.95 6.56
C GLY A 226 1.73 14.69 5.74
N GLN A 227 2.99 14.39 6.01
CA GLN A 227 4.14 15.05 5.43
C GLN A 227 4.59 14.38 4.13
N LEU A 228 4.81 15.17 3.08
CA LEU A 228 5.62 14.81 1.92
C LEU A 228 7.00 15.46 2.06
N ALA A 229 8.01 14.65 2.38
CA ALA A 229 9.40 15.09 2.55
C ALA A 229 10.32 14.48 1.49
N ILE A 230 10.89 15.33 0.62
CA ILE A 230 11.87 14.97 -0.40
C ILE A 230 13.16 15.72 -0.08
N GLN A 231 14.14 15.01 0.49
CA GLN A 231 15.30 15.67 1.09
C GLN A 231 16.64 15.02 0.78
N SER A 232 17.68 15.82 0.58
CA SER A 232 19.06 15.32 0.51
C SER A 232 19.26 14.25 -0.58
N ASN A 233 18.59 14.36 -1.73
CA ASN A 233 18.82 13.49 -2.89
C ASN A 233 19.68 14.29 -3.89
N PRO A 234 21.02 14.16 -3.86
CA PRO A 234 21.94 15.11 -4.47
C PRO A 234 21.90 15.15 -6.00
N VAL A 235 21.36 14.12 -6.65
CA VAL A 235 21.28 14.02 -8.11
C VAL A 235 19.84 14.02 -8.65
N LEU A 236 18.86 14.33 -7.79
CA LEU A 236 17.46 14.41 -8.20
C LEU A 236 17.24 15.71 -8.98
N GLU A 237 16.88 15.60 -10.26
CA GLU A 237 16.76 16.75 -11.17
C GLU A 237 15.34 17.31 -11.29
N THR A 238 14.33 16.44 -11.10
CA THR A 238 12.90 16.78 -11.23
C THR A 238 12.04 15.95 -10.27
N LEU A 239 10.85 16.46 -9.94
CA LEU A 239 9.80 15.74 -9.21
C LEU A 239 8.75 15.11 -10.15
N ASP A 240 9.08 14.95 -11.43
CA ASP A 240 8.21 14.34 -12.44
C ASP A 240 7.43 13.15 -11.88
N PHE A 241 6.27 12.91 -12.47
CA PHE A 241 5.32 11.85 -12.12
C PHE A 241 4.40 12.16 -10.93
N MET A 242 4.69 13.09 -10.01
CA MET A 242 3.77 13.41 -8.89
C MET A 242 2.54 14.28 -9.26
N THR A 243 2.03 14.16 -10.48
CA THR A 243 1.06 15.10 -11.10
C THR A 243 -0.36 15.05 -10.55
N SER A 244 -0.69 14.09 -9.69
CA SER A 244 -2.08 13.84 -9.23
C SER A 244 -2.34 14.20 -7.77
N LEU A 245 -1.34 14.72 -7.05
CA LEU A 245 -1.43 14.98 -5.61
C LEU A 245 -2.24 16.25 -5.31
N GLY A 246 -3.40 16.10 -4.65
CA GLY A 246 -4.34 17.22 -4.46
C GLY A 246 -4.04 18.12 -3.24
N SER A 247 -3.60 17.55 -2.14
CA SER A 247 -3.30 18.27 -0.89
C SER A 247 -2.31 17.49 -0.03
N VAL A 248 -1.51 18.19 0.76
CA VAL A 248 -0.64 17.60 1.80
C VAL A 248 -0.66 18.49 3.04
N ASP A 249 -0.45 17.91 4.23
CA ASP A 249 -0.36 18.72 5.45
C ASP A 249 0.98 19.48 5.47
N PHE A 250 2.09 18.77 5.30
CA PHE A 250 3.43 19.39 5.28
C PHE A 250 4.19 19.00 4.01
N LEU A 251 4.48 19.98 3.15
CA LEU A 251 5.41 19.83 2.04
C LEU A 251 6.82 20.32 2.42
N LEU A 252 7.79 19.41 2.35
CA LEU A 252 9.21 19.69 2.63
C LEU A 252 10.10 19.24 1.47
N ILE A 253 10.64 20.19 0.72
CA ILE A 253 11.56 19.94 -0.39
C ILE A 253 12.87 20.64 -0.08
N SER A 254 13.89 19.89 0.33
CA SER A 254 15.12 20.53 0.80
C SER A 254 16.40 19.79 0.46
N ASN A 255 17.48 20.53 0.22
CA ASN A 255 18.81 19.94 -0.01
C ASN A 255 18.83 18.98 -1.21
N ASN A 256 18.10 19.28 -2.28
CA ASN A 256 18.20 18.57 -3.57
C ASN A 256 18.87 19.54 -4.56
N PRO A 257 20.22 19.69 -4.52
CA PRO A 257 20.93 20.76 -5.19
C PRO A 257 20.80 20.78 -6.72
N LEU A 258 20.51 19.64 -7.36
CA LEU A 258 20.28 19.58 -8.81
C LEU A 258 18.81 19.67 -9.22
N LEU A 259 17.88 19.81 -8.27
CA LEU A 259 16.46 19.92 -8.57
C LEU A 259 16.19 21.24 -9.29
N THR A 260 15.69 21.18 -10.52
CA THR A 260 15.52 22.36 -11.38
C THR A 260 14.10 22.91 -11.40
N GLU A 261 13.11 22.06 -11.16
CA GLU A 261 11.69 22.42 -11.24
C GLU A 261 10.81 21.58 -10.30
N VAL A 262 9.60 22.08 -10.03
CA VAL A 262 8.59 21.43 -9.18
C VAL A 262 7.21 21.38 -9.87
N ASP A 263 7.19 21.40 -11.21
CA ASP A 263 5.96 21.46 -12.02
C ASP A 263 5.01 20.28 -11.78
N ALA A 264 5.55 19.14 -11.36
CA ALA A 264 4.76 17.99 -10.94
C ALA A 264 3.79 18.30 -9.78
N LEU A 265 4.02 19.38 -9.01
CA LEU A 265 3.18 19.79 -7.89
C LEU A 265 2.05 20.74 -8.28
N ALA A 266 1.85 21.02 -9.57
CA ALA A 266 0.85 21.97 -10.06
C ALA A 266 -0.61 21.58 -9.75
N SER A 267 -0.87 20.33 -9.35
CA SER A 267 -2.19 19.87 -8.92
C SER A 267 -2.49 20.12 -7.43
N LEU A 268 -1.51 20.53 -6.63
CA LEU A 268 -1.73 20.87 -5.23
C LEU A 268 -2.64 22.08 -5.11
N THR A 269 -3.71 21.92 -4.35
CA THR A 269 -4.71 22.98 -4.07
C THR A 269 -4.58 23.55 -2.67
N SER A 270 -4.07 22.78 -1.71
CA SER A 270 -3.85 23.21 -0.34
C SER A 270 -2.65 22.55 0.31
N VAL A 271 -1.89 23.34 1.06
CA VAL A 271 -0.78 22.89 1.90
C VAL A 271 -0.91 23.58 3.26
N ASN A 272 -0.73 22.88 4.37
CA ASN A 272 -0.73 23.55 5.67
C ASN A 272 0.65 24.18 5.96
N THR A 273 1.74 23.43 5.83
CA THR A 273 3.12 23.95 6.00
C THR A 273 3.96 23.71 4.74
N LEU A 274 4.65 24.74 4.24
CA LEU A 274 5.46 24.69 3.00
C LEU A 274 6.90 25.13 3.21
N TYR A 275 7.86 24.20 3.21
CA TYR A 275 9.30 24.49 3.30
C TYR A 275 10.06 24.05 2.04
N VAL A 276 10.70 25.02 1.38
CA VAL A 276 11.54 24.82 0.19
C VAL A 276 12.88 25.51 0.39
N PHE A 277 13.98 24.77 0.57
CA PHE A 277 15.29 25.37 0.80
C PHE A 277 16.49 24.50 0.42
N GLY A 278 17.61 25.12 0.03
CA GLY A 278 18.82 24.38 -0.35
C GLY A 278 18.63 23.54 -1.62
N ASN A 279 17.77 24.00 -2.54
CA ASN A 279 17.61 23.41 -3.87
C ASN A 279 18.28 24.39 -4.85
N ASP A 280 19.61 24.38 -4.88
CA ASP A 280 20.44 25.44 -5.46
C ASP A 280 20.22 25.68 -6.96
N GLU A 281 19.66 24.70 -7.68
CA GLU A 281 19.32 24.78 -9.09
C GLU A 281 17.83 25.07 -9.37
N LEU A 282 16.98 25.13 -8.32
CA LEU A 282 15.53 25.31 -8.47
C LEU A 282 15.23 26.76 -8.85
N ALA A 283 14.73 26.98 -10.06
CA ALA A 283 14.57 28.32 -10.60
C ALA A 283 13.44 29.12 -9.92
N ASN A 284 12.31 28.47 -9.61
CA ASN A 284 11.14 29.08 -8.99
C ASN A 284 10.20 27.99 -8.43
N VAL A 285 9.11 28.41 -7.79
CA VAL A 285 8.02 27.55 -7.34
C VAL A 285 6.70 27.92 -8.00
N ASN A 286 6.72 28.27 -9.30
CA ASN A 286 5.53 28.72 -10.03
C ASN A 286 4.38 27.70 -10.00
N ALA A 287 4.71 26.40 -9.94
CA ALA A 287 3.75 25.31 -9.78
C ALA A 287 2.83 25.47 -8.54
N LEU A 288 3.29 26.18 -7.52
CA LEU A 288 2.59 26.34 -6.24
C LEU A 288 1.77 27.65 -6.13
N ARG A 289 1.73 28.50 -7.17
CA ARG A 289 1.14 29.86 -7.13
C ARG A 289 -0.33 29.98 -6.74
N ASN A 290 -1.07 28.88 -6.79
CA ASN A 290 -2.50 28.89 -6.46
C ASN A 290 -2.80 27.97 -5.26
N VAL A 291 -1.76 27.55 -4.55
CA VAL A 291 -1.91 26.67 -3.40
C VAL A 291 -2.39 27.50 -2.22
N THR A 292 -3.46 27.06 -1.57
CA THR A 292 -3.89 27.70 -0.33
C THR A 292 -2.94 27.26 0.79
N ILE A 293 -2.19 28.20 1.36
CA ILE A 293 -1.31 27.96 2.50
C ILE A 293 -2.02 28.38 3.80
N VAL A 294 -2.18 27.44 4.72
CA VAL A 294 -2.92 27.67 5.99
C VAL A 294 -2.00 28.02 7.16
N GLY A 295 -0.78 27.48 7.17
CA GLY A 295 0.21 27.61 8.23
C GLY A 295 1.51 28.28 7.76
N ASP A 296 2.64 27.71 8.15
CA ASP A 296 3.95 28.32 7.94
C ASP A 296 4.46 28.11 6.50
N CYS A 297 5.13 29.14 5.98
CA CYS A 297 5.83 29.05 4.71
C CYS A 297 7.27 29.57 4.83
N PHE A 298 8.21 28.82 4.27
CA PHE A 298 9.62 29.19 4.18
C PHE A 298 10.19 28.77 2.83
N ILE A 299 10.62 29.75 2.03
CA ILE A 299 11.26 29.53 0.73
C ILE A 299 12.58 30.27 0.70
N SER A 300 13.67 29.59 0.35
CA SER A 300 15.01 30.19 0.27
C SER A 300 15.95 29.42 -0.66
N GLY A 301 16.99 30.10 -1.15
CA GLY A 301 18.07 29.46 -1.93
C GLY A 301 17.64 28.96 -3.31
N LEU A 302 16.73 29.69 -3.97
CA LEU A 302 16.34 29.44 -5.36
C LEU A 302 17.35 30.07 -6.34
N LYS A 303 17.55 29.44 -7.49
CA LYS A 303 18.50 29.87 -8.52
C LYS A 303 17.96 31.05 -9.31
N ASP A 304 18.67 32.19 -9.23
CA ASP A 304 18.44 33.36 -10.09
C ASP A 304 16.97 33.82 -10.19
N CYS A 305 16.15 33.53 -9.16
CA CYS A 305 14.71 33.75 -9.20
C CYS A 305 14.39 35.25 -9.15
N VAL A 306 13.62 35.73 -10.13
CA VAL A 306 13.24 37.14 -10.27
C VAL A 306 11.77 37.28 -10.66
N SER A 307 11.14 38.40 -10.29
CA SER A 307 9.78 38.75 -10.71
C SER A 307 9.65 38.68 -12.26
N PRO A 308 8.55 38.11 -12.80
CA PRO A 308 7.30 37.80 -12.11
C PRO A 308 7.28 36.44 -11.40
N ASP A 309 8.35 35.62 -11.47
CA ASP A 309 8.38 34.25 -10.92
C ASP A 309 8.09 34.20 -9.42
N ALA A 310 7.51 33.08 -8.97
CA ALA A 310 7.26 32.83 -7.56
C ALA A 310 8.55 32.40 -6.87
N CYS A 311 9.13 33.33 -6.12
CA CYS A 311 10.46 33.18 -5.50
C CYS A 311 10.39 33.07 -3.97
N SER A 312 9.24 33.42 -3.40
CA SER A 312 9.02 33.54 -1.97
C SER A 312 7.57 33.20 -1.62
N CYS A 313 7.31 33.04 -0.33
CA CYS A 313 5.97 32.77 0.18
C CYS A 313 4.95 33.86 -0.14
N SER A 314 5.38 35.11 -0.34
CA SER A 314 4.47 36.20 -0.71
C SER A 314 4.06 36.19 -2.18
N ASP A 315 4.67 35.33 -3.00
CA ASP A 315 4.36 35.20 -4.43
C ASP A 315 3.37 34.06 -4.72
N LEU A 316 2.96 33.31 -3.68
CA LEU A 316 2.05 32.18 -3.72
C LEU A 316 0.61 32.56 -3.37
#